data_AF-A0A2N5KD05-F1
#
_entry.id   AF-A0A2N5KD05-F1
#
_cell.length_a   1.000
_cell.length_b   1.000
_cell.length_c   1.000
_cell.angle_alpha   90.00
_cell.angle_beta   90.00
_cell.angle_gamma   90.00
#
_symmetry.space_group_name_H-M   'P 1'
#
loop_
_entity.id
_entity.type
_entity.pdbx_description
1 polymer ?
#
loop_
_entity_poly.entity_id
_entity_poly.type
_entity_poly.pdbx_seq_one_letter_code
_entity_poly.pdbx_strand_id
1 'polypeptide(L)' 'QNIDKLFKIYGTAATPADVAAMYEDLMQGLSELSFLSGYCYTQLVDVEQEINGLLTYDRRPK' A
#
# COMPACT_ATOMS: atom_id res chain seq x y z
N GLN A 1 -8.43 6.65 -21.93
CA GLN A 1 -9.81 6.32 -21.48
C GLN A 1 -9.91 5.00 -20.73
N ASN A 2 -9.15 3.95 -21.09
CA ASN A 2 -9.17 2.67 -20.33
C ASN A 2 -8.07 2.55 -19.25
N ILE A 3 -7.07 3.42 -19.30
CA ILE A 3 -5.92 3.43 -18.37
C ILE A 3 -6.34 3.97 -16.98
N ASP A 4 -7.23 4.97 -16.93
CA ASP A 4 -7.73 5.56 -15.68
C ASP A 4 -8.50 4.56 -14.79
N LYS A 5 -9.16 3.57 -15.40
CA LYS A 5 -9.86 2.52 -14.65
C LYS A 5 -8.88 1.56 -13.97
N LEU A 6 -7.77 1.23 -14.64
CA LEU A 6 -6.72 0.40 -14.05
C LEU A 6 -6.08 1.13 -12.87
N PHE A 7 -5.75 2.42 -13.04
CA PHE A 7 -5.21 3.25 -11.96
C PHE A 7 -6.16 3.37 -10.76
N LYS A 8 -7.47 3.41 -11.01
CA LYS A 8 -8.49 3.40 -9.94
C LYS A 8 -8.53 2.10 -9.15
N ILE A 9 -8.26 0.96 -9.78
CA ILE A 9 -8.30 -0.37 -9.13
C ILE A 9 -7.02 -0.62 -8.33
N TYR A 10 -5.86 -0.15 -8.81
CA TYR A 10 -4.58 -0.38 -8.16
C TYR A 10 -4.29 0.54 -6.97
N GLY A 11 -5.15 1.54 -6.71
CA GLY A 11 -5.00 2.47 -5.59
C GLY A 11 -3.76 3.35 -5.75
N THR A 12 -3.93 4.64 -6.00
CA THR A 12 -2.80 5.57 -6.11
C THR A 12 -2.82 6.52 -4.92
N ALA A 13 -1.72 6.60 -4.20
CA ALA A 13 -1.51 7.57 -3.14
C ALA A 13 -0.67 8.74 -3.67
N ALA A 14 -1.10 9.98 -3.42
CA ALA A 14 -0.35 11.17 -3.81
C ALA A 14 0.53 11.70 -2.68
N THR A 15 0.16 11.38 -1.44
CA THR A 15 0.83 11.84 -0.22
C THR A 15 1.07 10.69 0.76
N PRO A 16 2.01 10.84 1.71
CA PRO A 16 2.18 9.89 2.81
C PRO A 16 0.90 9.61 3.61
N ALA A 17 0.08 10.65 3.81
CA ALA A 17 -1.19 10.50 4.51
C ALA A 17 -2.17 9.60 3.74
N ASP A 18 -2.17 9.67 2.40
CA ASP A 18 -2.99 8.78 1.57
C ASP A 18 -2.51 7.33 1.69
N VAL A 19 -1.19 7.10 1.73
CA VAL A 19 -0.62 5.76 1.95
C VAL A 19 -1.07 5.20 3.30
N ALA A 20 -0.97 6.01 4.37
CA ALA A 20 -1.39 5.60 5.71
C ALA A 20 -2.89 5.27 5.75
N ALA A 21 -3.75 6.14 5.21
CA ALA A 21 -5.19 5.92 5.19
C ALA A 21 -5.57 4.66 4.39
N MET A 22 -4.95 4.44 3.23
CA MET A 22 -5.18 3.22 2.44
C MET A 22 -4.71 1.96 3.16
N TYR A 23 -3.56 2.04 3.85
CA TYR A 23 -3.04 0.93 4.63
C TYR A 23 -3.96 0.59 5.81
N GLU A 24 -4.44 1.60 6.54
CA GLU A 24 -5.38 1.43 7.66
C GLU A 24 -6.69 0.77 7.19
N ASP A 25 -7.27 1.24 6.09
CA ASP A 25 -8.51 0.67 5.52
C ASP A 25 -8.33 -0.80 5.14
N LEU A 26 -7.22 -1.13 4.47
CA LEU A 26 -6.89 -2.51 4.12
C LEU A 26 -6.72 -3.39 5.36
N MET A 27 -5.97 -2.92 6.36
CA MET A 27 -5.71 -3.69 7.58
C MET A 27 -6.97 -3.87 8.42
N GLN A 28 -7.87 -2.88 8.43
CA GLN A 28 -9.17 -3.00 9.07
C GLN A 28 -9.98 -4.13 8.41
N GLY A 29 -10.11 -4.13 7.08
CA GLY A 29 -10.81 -5.21 6.37
C GLY A 29 -10.20 -6.59 6.59
N LEU A 30 -8.86 -6.69 6.62
CA LEU A 30 -8.17 -7.96 6.92
C LEU A 30 -8.39 -8.42 8.37
N SER A 31 -8.49 -7.50 9.33
CA SER A 31 -8.69 -7.82 10.75
C SER A 31 -10.04 -8.48 11.04
N GLU A 32 -11.02 -8.28 10.17
CA GLU A 32 -12.37 -8.85 10.29
C GLU A 32 -12.44 -10.31 9.78
N LEU A 33 -11.41 -10.78 9.09
CA LEU A 33 -11.35 -12.13 8.52
C LEU A 33 -10.90 -13.14 9.56
N SER A 34 -11.86 -13.78 10.23
CA SER A 34 -11.61 -14.75 11.33
C SER A 34 -10.80 -16.00 10.96
N PHE A 35 -10.64 -16.29 9.67
CA PHE A 35 -9.84 -17.40 9.17
C PHE A 35 -8.38 -17.04 8.88
N LEU A 36 -8.02 -15.74 8.87
CA LEU A 36 -6.64 -15.32 8.69
C LEU A 36 -5.90 -15.36 10.03
N SER A 37 -4.72 -15.96 10.06
CA SER A 37 -3.82 -15.95 11.22
C SER A 37 -2.85 -14.76 11.21
N GLY A 38 -2.80 -14.01 10.11
CA GLY A 38 -1.92 -12.86 9.94
C GLY A 38 -1.73 -12.50 8.46
N TYR A 39 -0.90 -11.48 8.23
CA TYR A 39 -0.56 -10.98 6.91
C TYR A 39 0.92 -10.58 6.87
N CYS A 40 1.50 -10.57 5.68
CA CYS A 40 2.84 -10.06 5.43
C CYS A 40 2.74 -8.94 4.39
N TYR A 41 3.15 -7.73 4.75
CA TYR A 41 3.26 -6.64 3.80
C TYR A 41 4.62 -6.71 3.10
N THR A 42 4.59 -7.01 1.80
CA THR A 42 5.72 -6.81 0.90
C THR A 42 5.42 -5.56 0.08
N GLN A 43 6.20 -4.49 0.16
CA GLN A 43 7.65 -4.41 0.36
C GLN A 43 8.01 -3.43 1.49
N LEU A 44 9.17 -3.61 2.15
CA LEU A 44 9.56 -2.67 3.24
C LEU A 44 10.11 -1.35 2.71
N VAL A 45 10.90 -1.36 1.63
CA VAL A 45 11.58 -0.19 1.04
C VAL A 45 11.21 -0.08 -0.44
N ASP A 46 11.33 1.08 -1.05
CA ASP A 46 11.22 1.19 -2.52
C ASP A 46 12.40 0.52 -3.23
N VAL A 47 12.13 -0.04 -4.42
CA VAL A 47 13.15 -0.69 -5.27
C VAL A 47 12.93 -0.28 -6.73
N GLU A 48 13.94 0.35 -7.34
CA GLU A 48 13.89 0.85 -8.72
C GLU A 48 12.59 1.61 -9.05
N GLN A 49 11.73 1.09 -9.96
CA GLN A 49 10.44 1.69 -10.31
C GLN A 49 9.28 1.25 -9.40
N GLU A 50 9.50 0.30 -8.49
CA GLU A 50 8.52 -0.18 -7.51
C GLU A 50 8.52 0.73 -6.27
N ILE A 51 7.59 1.69 -6.28
CA ILE A 51 7.45 2.74 -5.26
C ILE A 51 6.38 2.43 -4.19
N ASN A 52 6.12 1.15 -3.93
CA ASN A 52 5.15 0.63 -2.97
C ASN A 52 5.77 0.21 -1.63
N GLY A 53 7.01 0.61 -1.33
CA GLY A 53 7.61 0.39 -0.01
C GLY A 53 6.98 1.26 1.08
N LEU A 54 7.00 0.81 2.33
CA LEU A 54 6.64 1.66 3.49
C LEU A 54 7.72 2.71 3.79
N LEU A 55 8.95 2.41 3.38
CA LEU A 55 10.09 3.30 3.42
C LEU A 55 10.49 3.69 2.00
N THR A 56 11.07 4.87 1.85
CA THR A 56 11.78 5.31 0.65
C THR A 56 12.99 4.41 0.36
N TYR A 57 13.59 4.58 -0.83
CA TYR A 57 14.82 3.88 -1.24
C TYR A 57 15.96 4.01 -0.20
N ASP A 58 16.10 5.20 0.39
CA ASP A 58 17.09 5.50 1.44
C ASP A 58 16.64 5.06 2.85
N ARG A 59 15.60 4.23 2.95
CA ARG A 59 15.04 3.69 4.19
C ARG A 59 14.46 4.74 5.15
N ARG A 60 14.03 5.89 4.62
CA ARG A 60 13.29 6.90 5.39
C ARG A 60 11.79 6.58 5.34
N PRO A 61 11.04 6.70 6.45
CA PRO A 61 9.59 6.56 6.43
C PRO A 61 8.94 7.42 5.36
N LYS A 62 7.94 6.86 4.66
CA LYS A 62 7.09 7.64 3.77
C LYS A 62 6.15 8.51 4.56
#